data_AF-A0A952I5R9-F1
#
_entry.id   AF-A0A952I5R9-F1
#
_cell.length_a   1.000
_cell.length_b   1.000
_cell.length_c   1.000
_cell.angle_alpha   90.00
_cell.angle_beta   90.00
_cell.angle_gamma   90.00
#
_symmetry.space_group_name_H-M   'P 1'
#
loop_
_entity.id
_entity.type
_entity.pdbx_description
1 polymer ?
#
loop_
_entity_poly.entity_id
_entity_poly.type
_entity_poly.pdbx_seq_one_letter_code
_entity_poly.pdbx_strand_id
1 'polypeptide(L)'
;MKNIHFNIILFLFALISSCNSTQKEVKNDPKSPPNIVLILTDDQGYGDLNFHKNDSVDTPVLDKLASESIRMDRFYVSPVCAPTRASLLTGRYHLITGVSWVIRGAENMRE
;
A
#
# COMPACT_ATOMS: atom_id res chain seq x y z
N MET A 1 -47.68 10.01 -37.20
CA MET A 1 -46.70 8.96 -36.83
C MET A 1 -45.23 9.37 -37.03
N LYS A 2 -44.87 10.30 -37.91
CA LYS A 2 -43.46 10.71 -38.15
C LYS A 2 -42.79 11.47 -36.98
N ASN A 3 -43.57 12.20 -36.16
CA ASN A 3 -43.03 13.00 -35.05
C ASN A 3 -42.73 12.18 -33.79
N ILE A 4 -43.28 10.95 -33.67
CA ILE A 4 -43.05 10.08 -32.50
C ILE A 4 -41.60 9.58 -32.47
N HIS A 5 -41.06 9.20 -33.64
CA HIS A 5 -39.69 8.72 -33.76
C HIS A 5 -38.68 9.85 -33.52
N PHE A 6 -38.98 11.06 -33.99
CA PHE A 6 -38.13 12.23 -33.74
C PHE A 6 -38.05 12.58 -32.25
N ASN A 7 -39.17 12.53 -31.53
CA ASN A 7 -39.21 12.75 -30.08
C ASN A 7 -38.48 11.65 -29.30
N ILE A 8 -38.58 10.38 -29.74
CA ILE A 8 -37.86 9.27 -29.13
C ILE A 8 -36.34 9.42 -29.31
N ILE A 9 -35.89 9.81 -30.51
CA ILE A 9 -34.47 10.04 -30.79
C ILE A 9 -33.93 11.20 -29.94
N LEU A 10 -34.68 12.29 -29.82
CA LEU A 10 -34.30 13.44 -29.01
C LEU A 10 -34.20 13.07 -27.52
N PHE A 11 -35.13 12.24 -27.03
CA PHE A 11 -35.14 11.77 -25.65
C PHE A 11 -33.98 10.80 -25.35
N LEU A 12 -33.65 9.90 -26.28
CA LEU A 12 -32.48 9.01 -26.21
C LEU A 12 -31.17 9.81 -26.20
N PHE A 13 -31.07 10.86 -27.02
CA PHE A 13 -29.89 11.74 -27.05
C PHE A 13 -29.70 12.52 -25.72
N ALA A 14 -30.80 12.97 -25.11
CA ALA A 14 -30.78 13.62 -23.80
C ALA A 14 -30.37 12.65 -22.67
N LEU A 15 -30.84 11.40 -22.72
CA LEU A 15 -30.44 10.35 -21.77
C LEU A 15 -28.94 10.02 -21.85
N ILE A 16 -28.37 9.96 -23.05
CA ILE A 16 -26.93 9.71 -23.25
C ILE A 16 -26.10 10.90 -22.76
N SER A 17 -26.56 12.13 -22.99
CA SER A 17 -25.83 13.34 -22.56
C SER A 17 -25.85 13.57 -21.04
N SER A 18 -26.88 13.06 -20.35
CA SER A 18 -27.01 13.17 -18.89
C SER A 18 -26.11 12.16 -18.13
N CYS A 19 -25.50 11.21 -18.83
CA CYS A 19 -24.59 10.23 -18.24
C CYS A 19 -23.13 10.71 -18.16
N ASN A 20 -22.88 12.02 -18.27
CA ASN A 20 -21.60 12.59 -17.87
C ASN A 20 -21.57 12.71 -16.34
N SER A 21 -21.31 11.59 -15.66
CA SER A 21 -20.90 11.65 -14.26
C SER A 21 -19.65 12.52 -14.20
N THR A 22 -19.73 13.66 -13.53
CA THR A 22 -18.58 14.49 -13.22
C THR A 22 -17.66 13.66 -12.32
N GLN A 23 -16.75 12.90 -12.94
CA GLN A 23 -15.62 12.34 -12.22
C GLN A 23 -14.83 13.54 -11.75
N LYS A 24 -14.87 13.74 -10.44
CA LYS A 24 -14.06 14.75 -9.77
C LYS A 24 -12.62 14.29 -9.94
N GLU A 25 -11.97 14.72 -11.01
CA GLU A 25 -10.55 14.46 -11.20
C GLU A 25 -9.83 15.03 -9.98
N VAL A 26 -9.24 14.12 -9.21
CA VAL A 26 -8.25 14.50 -8.20
C VAL A 26 -7.12 15.13 -9.00
N LYS A 27 -7.09 16.46 -9.04
CA LYS A 27 -5.96 17.20 -9.60
C LYS A 27 -4.74 16.83 -8.77
N ASN A 28 -3.97 15.86 -9.26
CA ASN A 28 -2.62 15.61 -8.80
C ASN A 28 -1.82 16.85 -9.21
N ASP A 29 -1.67 17.81 -8.30
CA ASP A 29 -0.72 18.89 -8.49
C ASP A 29 0.66 18.23 -8.65
N PRO A 30 1.36 18.41 -9.77
CA PRO A 30 2.71 17.85 -9.97
C PRO A 30 3.68 18.28 -8.86
N LYS A 31 3.35 19.32 -8.10
CA LYS A 31 4.13 19.80 -6.94
C LYS A 31 3.65 19.26 -5.59
N SER A 32 2.49 18.60 -5.53
CA SER A 32 2.06 17.97 -4.28
C SER A 32 2.97 16.78 -3.96
N PRO A 33 3.47 16.67 -2.72
CA PRO A 33 4.25 15.50 -2.33
C PRO A 33 3.37 14.25 -2.42
N PRO A 34 3.95 13.09 -2.79
CA PRO A 34 3.20 11.84 -2.81
C PRO A 34 2.76 11.45 -1.40
N ASN A 35 1.62 10.76 -1.29
CA ASN A 35 1.25 10.08 -0.05
C ASN A 35 2.16 8.86 0.14
N ILE A 36 2.70 8.69 1.34
CA ILE A 36 3.54 7.54 1.70
C ILE A 36 2.76 6.67 2.68
N VAL A 37 2.50 5.42 2.31
CA VAL A 37 1.85 4.42 3.16
C VAL A 37 2.88 3.35 3.50
N LEU A 38 3.24 3.22 4.77
CA LEU A 38 4.14 2.20 5.27
C LEU A 38 3.33 1.04 5.87
N ILE A 39 3.39 -0.12 5.24
CA ILE A 39 2.77 -1.37 5.73
C ILE A 39 3.89 -2.25 6.30
N LEU A 40 3.80 -2.59 7.57
CA LEU A 40 4.74 -3.46 8.27
C LEU A 40 3.97 -4.61 8.93
N THR A 41 4.38 -5.84 8.64
CA THR A 41 3.87 -7.05 9.30
C THR A 41 4.79 -7.45 10.44
N ASP A 42 4.24 -8.09 11.46
CA ASP A 42 5.01 -8.63 12.60
C ASP A 42 5.24 -10.13 12.40
N ASP A 43 6.44 -10.59 12.73
CA ASP A 43 6.87 -12.00 12.66
C ASP A 43 6.69 -12.74 11.32
N GLN A 44 6.41 -12.02 10.23
CA GLN A 44 6.26 -12.63 8.91
C GLN A 44 7.59 -13.12 8.35
N GLY A 45 7.68 -14.44 8.11
CA GLY A 45 8.82 -15.08 7.50
C GLY A 45 8.95 -14.78 6.01
N TYR A 46 10.18 -14.79 5.50
CA TYR A 46 10.44 -14.66 4.06
C TYR A 46 9.70 -15.75 3.26
N GLY A 47 9.66 -16.98 3.75
CA GLY A 47 8.99 -18.11 3.09
C GLY A 47 7.47 -18.16 3.27
N ASP A 48 6.83 -17.18 3.90
CA ASP A 48 5.39 -17.28 4.20
C ASP A 48 4.48 -16.89 3.02
N LEU A 49 5.04 -16.28 1.98
CA LEU A 49 4.29 -15.67 0.88
C LEU A 49 4.28 -16.54 -0.38
N ASN A 50 3.16 -16.56 -1.10
CA ASN A 50 3.04 -17.34 -2.33
C ASN A 50 4.07 -16.92 -3.38
N PHE A 51 4.29 -15.60 -3.55
CA PHE A 51 5.34 -15.08 -4.44
C PHE A 51 6.79 -15.43 -4.02
N HIS A 52 6.99 -16.07 -2.87
CA HIS A 52 8.24 -16.70 -2.43
C HIS A 52 8.21 -18.23 -2.52
N LYS A 53 7.31 -18.79 -3.33
CA LYS A 53 7.12 -20.23 -3.60
C LYS A 53 6.53 -20.99 -2.41
N ASN A 54 5.70 -20.34 -1.61
CA ASN A 54 4.88 -21.03 -0.63
C ASN A 54 3.54 -21.44 -1.24
N ASP A 55 3.45 -22.69 -1.70
CA ASP A 55 2.22 -23.24 -2.31
C ASP A 55 1.14 -23.58 -1.27
N SER A 56 1.43 -23.47 0.03
CA SER A 56 0.49 -23.79 1.11
C SER A 56 -0.36 -22.58 1.55
N VAL A 57 0.03 -21.38 1.14
CA VAL A 57 -0.62 -20.12 1.53
C VAL A 57 -0.95 -19.33 0.26
N ASP A 58 -2.20 -18.90 0.14
CA ASP A 58 -2.66 -18.07 -0.97
C ASP A 58 -2.68 -16.59 -0.55
N THR A 59 -1.92 -15.74 -1.26
CA THR A 59 -1.74 -14.32 -0.93
C THR A 59 -2.02 -13.39 -2.11
N PRO A 60 -3.17 -13.51 -2.80
CA PRO A 60 -3.36 -12.98 -4.15
C PRO A 60 -3.24 -11.44 -4.22
N VAL A 61 -3.61 -10.74 -3.15
CA VAL A 61 -3.47 -9.27 -3.05
C VAL A 61 -1.99 -8.87 -2.94
N LEU A 62 -1.21 -9.60 -2.14
CA LEU A 62 0.21 -9.33 -1.97
C LEU A 62 1.01 -9.80 -3.19
N ASP A 63 0.60 -10.88 -3.85
CA ASP A 63 1.22 -11.37 -5.09
C ASP A 63 1.04 -10.35 -6.22
N LYS A 64 -0.17 -9.78 -6.35
CA LYS A 64 -0.41 -8.67 -7.28
C LYS A 64 0.46 -7.47 -6.95
N LEU A 65 0.49 -7.04 -5.68
CA LEU A 65 1.33 -5.92 -5.25
C LEU A 65 2.81 -6.18 -5.57
N ALA A 66 3.30 -7.40 -5.32
CA ALA A 66 4.68 -7.81 -5.60
C ALA A 66 5.01 -7.78 -7.10
N SER A 67 4.06 -8.09 -7.98
CA SER A 67 4.23 -8.05 -9.44
C SER A 67 4.30 -6.62 -10.00
N GLU A 68 3.71 -5.65 -9.30
CA GLU A 68 3.65 -4.23 -9.68
C GLU A 68 4.75 -3.40 -8.98
N SER A 69 5.59 -4.02 -8.15
CA SER A 69 6.55 -3.35 -7.27
C SER A 69 8.01 -3.71 -7.55
N ILE A 70 8.92 -2.82 -7.12
CA ILE A 70 10.32 -3.18 -6.93
C ILE A 70 10.43 -4.01 -5.65
N ARG A 71 11.14 -5.15 -5.73
CA ARG A 71 11.33 -6.06 -4.59
C ARG A 71 12.79 -6.10 -4.15
N MET A 72 12.99 -6.25 -2.85
CA MET A 72 14.32 -6.40 -2.25
C MET A 72 14.49 -7.82 -1.71
N ASP A 73 15.14 -8.70 -2.48
CA ASP A 73 15.35 -10.10 -2.07
C ASP A 73 16.38 -10.28 -0.94
N ARG A 74 17.12 -9.21 -0.63
CA ARG A 74 18.14 -9.17 0.45
C ARG A 74 17.89 -7.98 1.38
N PHE A 75 16.75 -7.99 2.04
CA PHE A 75 16.36 -7.02 3.05
C PHE A 75 16.56 -7.61 4.45
N TYR A 76 17.40 -6.96 5.27
CA TYR A 76 17.77 -7.47 6.60
C TYR A 76 17.19 -6.61 7.71
N VAL A 77 16.80 -7.27 8.80
CA VAL A 77 16.25 -6.65 10.01
C VAL A 77 17.00 -7.15 11.25
N SER A 78 16.73 -6.54 12.40
CA SER A 78 17.18 -7.11 13.67
C SER A 78 16.32 -8.33 14.03
N PRO A 79 16.84 -9.31 14.78
CA PRO A 79 16.14 -10.57 15.05
C PRO A 79 14.94 -10.45 16.02
N VAL A 80 14.58 -9.23 16.42
CA VAL A 80 13.51 -8.94 17.39
C VAL A 80 12.80 -7.63 17.05
N CYS A 81 11.53 -7.51 17.46
CA CYS A 81 10.63 -6.45 17.01
C CYS A 81 11.08 -5.02 17.38
N ALA A 82 11.44 -4.77 18.65
CA ALA A 82 11.76 -3.41 19.11
C ALA A 82 13.02 -2.82 18.43
N PRO A 83 14.18 -3.52 18.36
CA PRO A 83 15.32 -3.08 17.56
C PRO A 83 15.00 -2.79 16.08
N THR A 84 14.23 -3.65 15.41
CA THR A 84 13.83 -3.44 14.00
C THR A 84 12.99 -2.18 13.85
N ARG A 85 12.00 -1.97 14.72
CA ARG A 85 11.13 -0.79 14.70
C ARG A 85 11.91 0.49 15.05
N ALA A 86 12.84 0.43 16.00
CA ALA A 86 13.68 1.56 16.35
C ALA A 86 14.54 2.03 15.15
N SER A 87 15.13 1.09 14.42
CA SER A 87 15.88 1.42 13.21
C SER A 87 15.00 1.96 12.09
N LEU A 88 13.81 1.39 11.89
CA LEU A 88 12.84 1.86 10.89
C LEU A 88 12.37 3.29 11.16
N LEU A 89 12.04 3.63 12.41
CA LEU A 89 11.48 4.94 12.78
C LEU A 89 12.52 6.07 12.78
N THR A 90 13.79 5.74 13.05
CA THR A 90 14.84 6.74 13.23
C THR A 90 15.82 6.81 12.06
N GLY A 91 15.86 5.79 11.20
CA GLY A 91 16.90 5.65 10.17
C GLY A 91 18.30 5.40 10.76
N ARG A 92 18.41 5.02 12.04
CA ARG A 92 19.67 4.80 12.75
C ARG A 92 19.80 3.35 13.18
N TYR A 93 21.03 2.89 13.37
CA TYR A 93 21.24 1.57 13.97
C TYR A 93 20.69 1.55 15.41
N HIS A 94 19.92 0.51 15.77
CA HIS A 94 19.12 0.49 17.01
C HIS A 94 19.94 0.70 18.30
N LEU A 95 21.21 0.28 18.35
CA LEU A 95 22.05 0.52 19.53
C LEU A 95 22.24 2.02 19.80
N ILE A 96 22.18 2.86 18.75
CA ILE A 96 22.31 4.31 18.88
C ILE A 96 21.07 4.92 19.55
N THR A 97 19.91 4.25 19.48
CA THR A 97 18.67 4.71 20.13
C THR A 97 18.51 4.15 21.54
N GLY A 98 19.48 3.36 22.03
CA GLY A 98 19.40 2.67 23.32
C GLY A 98 18.52 1.41 23.33
N VAL A 99 17.90 1.06 22.20
CA VAL A 99 17.05 -0.13 22.08
C VAL A 99 17.93 -1.35 21.81
N SER A 100 17.79 -2.37 22.65
CA SER A 100 18.62 -3.58 22.58
C SER A 100 17.84 -4.89 22.72
N TRP A 101 16.62 -4.85 23.27
CA TRP A 101 15.81 -6.05 23.49
C TRP A 101 14.32 -5.71 23.52
N VAL A 102 13.48 -6.68 23.90
CA VAL A 102 12.00 -6.57 23.86
C VAL A 102 11.33 -6.65 25.22
N ILE A 103 12.11 -6.75 26.31
CA ILE A 103 11.60 -6.81 27.68
C ILE A 103 12.49 -6.00 28.62
N ARG A 104 11.93 -5.69 29.80
CA ARG A 104 12.63 -5.02 30.91
C ARG A 104 13.09 -3.59 30.59
N GLY A 105 12.37 -2.90 29.71
CA GLY A 105 12.66 -1.51 29.34
C GLY A 105 13.84 -1.35 28.37
N ALA A 106 14.35 -2.46 27.83
CA ALA A 106 15.36 -2.46 26.77
C ALA A 106 14.75 -2.23 25.38
N GLU A 107 13.43 -2.22 25.29
CA GLU A 107 12.60 -1.86 24.14
C GLU A 107 12.40 -0.34 23.98
N ASN A 108 12.71 0.44 25.03
CA ASN A 108 12.47 1.88 25.06
C ASN A 108 13.62 2.64 24.40
N MET A 109 13.28 3.53 23.47
CA MET A 109 14.25 4.50 22.93
C MET A 109 14.64 5.51 24.01
N ARG A 110 15.93 5.82 24.08
CA ARG A 110 16.50 6.81 24.99
C ARG A 110 17.02 7.97 24.16
N GLU A 111 16.81 9.18 24.67
CA GLU A 111 17.34 10.43 24.11
C GLU A 111 18.86 10.53 24.28
#